data_AF-A0A7W2ING4-F1
#
_entry.id   AF-A0A7W2ING4-F1
#
_cell.length_a   1.000
_cell.length_b   1.000
_cell.length_c   1.000
_cell.angle_alpha   90.00
_cell.angle_beta   90.00
_cell.angle_gamma   90.00
#
_symmetry.space_group_name_H-M   'P 1'
#
loop_
_entity.id
_entity.type
_entity.pdbx_description
1 polymer ?
#
loop_
_entity_poly.entity_id
_entity_poly.type
_entity_poly.pdbx_seq_one_letter_code
_entity_poly.pdbx_strand_id
1 'polypeptide(L)'
;MTQNTLPRMVAAAILPLVLLAFMPQGHAAQADGSLHQSDNTPAHNHEEDTRKIRKHHVNRMLDKLVTEPAVLEQSCKYESDIATPPPVNRVALTFDDGPAPGATEFILDLLKKYNISATFFMVGKQAEENPDL
;
A
#
# COMPACT_ATOMS: atom_id res chain seq x y z
N MET A 1 -43.13 -35.74 -15.26
CA MET A 1 -42.41 -37.02 -15.21
C MET A 1 -41.04 -36.82 -15.87
N THR A 2 -39.97 -37.21 -15.17
CA THR A 2 -38.66 -37.69 -15.72
C THR A 2 -37.78 -36.67 -16.47
N GLN A 3 -36.50 -36.40 -16.16
CA GLN A 3 -35.54 -37.09 -15.29
C GLN A 3 -34.50 -36.13 -14.68
N ASN A 4 -34.21 -36.39 -13.40
CA ASN A 4 -32.95 -36.18 -12.72
C ASN A 4 -31.88 -37.07 -13.35
N THR A 5 -30.67 -36.55 -13.58
CA THR A 5 -29.45 -37.37 -13.59
C THR A 5 -28.22 -36.52 -13.27
N LEU A 6 -27.72 -36.68 -12.05
CA LEU A 6 -26.32 -36.48 -11.69
C LEU A 6 -25.71 -37.87 -11.44
N PRO A 7 -24.47 -38.13 -11.87
CA PRO A 7 -23.51 -38.85 -11.03
C PRO A 7 -22.14 -38.14 -11.02
N ARG A 8 -21.62 -37.76 -9.85
CA ARG A 8 -20.67 -38.47 -8.98
C ARG A 8 -19.22 -38.58 -9.50
N MET A 9 -18.35 -37.82 -8.82
CA MET A 9 -17.02 -38.17 -8.28
C MET A 9 -15.96 -38.80 -9.19
N VAL A 10 -14.82 -38.12 -9.33
CA VAL A 10 -13.50 -38.74 -9.06
C VAL A 10 -12.57 -37.70 -8.43
N ALA A 11 -12.15 -37.96 -7.19
CA ALA A 11 -11.01 -37.31 -6.56
C ALA A 11 -9.74 -38.05 -6.99
N ALA A 12 -8.70 -37.32 -7.39
CA ALA A 12 -7.36 -37.87 -7.54
C ALA A 12 -6.35 -36.85 -6.98
N ALA A 13 -5.92 -37.12 -5.74
CA ALA A 13 -4.71 -36.56 -5.17
C ALA A 13 -3.55 -37.47 -5.58
N ILE A 14 -2.49 -36.93 -6.20
CA ILE A 14 -1.17 -37.58 -6.29
C ILE A 14 -0.09 -36.53 -5.98
N LEU A 15 0.78 -36.95 -5.06
CA LEU A 15 1.81 -36.26 -4.29
C LEU A 15 2.88 -35.45 -5.08
N PRO A 16 3.62 -34.56 -4.37
CA PRO A 16 4.79 -33.85 -4.91
C PRO A 16 6.01 -34.78 -5.01
N LEU A 17 6.70 -34.71 -6.15
CA LEU A 17 7.92 -35.48 -6.41
C LEU A 17 9.15 -34.79 -5.76
N VAL A 18 9.53 -35.33 -4.60
CA VAL A 18 10.90 -35.67 -4.16
C VAL A 18 12.08 -34.76 -4.60
N LEU A 19 12.48 -33.94 -3.63
CA LEU A 19 13.85 -33.68 -3.13
C LEU A 19 15.01 -34.43 -3.81
N LEU A 20 15.94 -33.70 -4.45
CA LEU A 20 17.33 -34.14 -4.56
C LEU A 20 18.22 -33.15 -3.80
N ALA A 21 18.68 -33.62 -2.64
CA ALA A 21 19.71 -32.98 -1.85
C ALA A 21 21.07 -33.11 -2.54
N PHE A 22 21.78 -31.99 -2.68
CA PHE A 22 23.24 -31.97 -2.88
C PHE A 22 23.84 -30.94 -1.91
N MET A 23 24.14 -31.41 -0.70
CA MET A 23 25.32 -30.97 0.08
C MET A 23 26.33 -32.12 0.00
N PRO A 24 27.64 -31.87 -0.12
CA PRO A 24 28.42 -31.70 1.10
C PRO A 24 29.63 -30.73 1.05
N GLN A 25 29.80 -30.07 2.20
CA GLN A 25 31.05 -29.91 2.98
C GLN A 25 32.20 -29.02 2.47
N GLY A 26 32.46 -27.99 3.30
CA GLY A 26 33.81 -27.61 3.69
C GLY A 26 34.36 -26.36 3.02
N HIS A 27 34.49 -25.25 3.76
CA HIS A 27 35.77 -24.80 4.34
C HIS A 27 35.48 -23.63 5.30
N ALA A 28 35.92 -23.79 6.55
CA ALA A 28 35.97 -22.70 7.52
C ALA A 28 37.04 -21.69 7.07
N ALA A 29 36.64 -20.45 6.79
CA ALA A 29 37.54 -19.33 6.60
C ALA A 29 37.26 -18.30 7.71
N GLN A 30 38.23 -18.28 8.61
CA GLN A 30 38.63 -17.27 9.60
C GLN A 30 37.95 -15.90 9.54
N ALA A 31 37.60 -15.43 10.74
CA ALA A 31 37.38 -14.03 11.05
C ALA A 31 38.64 -13.21 10.74
N ASP A 32 38.47 -12.16 9.93
CA ASP A 32 39.32 -10.98 9.98
C ASP A 32 38.44 -9.76 10.20
N GLY A 33 38.77 -9.03 11.25
CA GLY A 33 38.11 -7.80 11.63
C GLY A 33 38.73 -6.64 10.85
N SER A 34 37.92 -5.93 10.08
CA SER A 34 38.25 -4.59 9.64
C SER A 34 37.04 -3.69 9.82
N LEU A 35 37.09 -2.94 10.93
CA LEU A 35 36.85 -1.51 11.04
C LEU A 35 35.70 -0.91 10.22
N HIS A 36 34.74 -0.36 10.97
CA HIS A 36 33.94 0.82 10.67
C HIS A 36 34.26 1.51 9.33
N GLN A 37 33.31 1.40 8.40
CA GLN A 37 32.82 2.61 7.74
C GLN A 37 31.48 2.94 8.38
N SER A 38 31.51 3.94 9.26
CA SER A 38 30.34 4.72 9.59
C SER A 38 29.75 5.20 8.26
N ASP A 39 28.62 4.63 7.86
CA ASP A 39 27.76 5.25 6.87
C ASP A 39 27.40 6.63 7.43
N ASN A 40 28.12 7.65 6.98
CA ASN A 40 27.73 9.05 7.13
C ASN A 40 26.53 9.29 6.21
N THR A 41 25.43 8.60 6.48
CA THR A 41 24.12 9.04 6.03
C THR A 41 23.76 10.18 6.98
N PRO A 42 23.54 11.42 6.50
CA PRO A 42 23.16 12.50 7.39
C PRO A 42 21.89 12.06 8.11
N ALA A 43 21.95 12.01 9.44
CA ALA A 43 20.80 11.67 10.25
C ALA A 43 19.63 12.55 9.80
N HIS A 44 18.60 11.94 9.19
CA HIS A 44 17.40 12.64 8.79
C HIS A 44 16.80 13.28 10.03
N ASN A 45 17.03 14.58 10.20
CA ASN A 45 16.52 15.32 11.33
C ASN A 45 15.03 15.53 11.08
N HIS A 46 14.21 14.61 11.60
CA HIS A 46 12.76 14.64 11.48
C HIS A 46 12.15 16.01 11.84
N GLU A 47 12.77 16.74 12.78
CA GLU A 47 12.35 18.09 13.15
C GLU A 47 12.64 19.11 12.04
N GLU A 48 13.78 18.99 11.35
CA GLU A 48 14.13 19.83 10.23
C GLU A 48 13.22 19.56 9.02
N ASP A 49 12.94 18.29 8.72
CA ASP A 49 12.03 17.88 7.66
C ASP A 49 10.60 18.36 7.95
N THR A 50 10.13 18.20 9.19
CA THR A 50 8.83 18.73 9.64
C THR A 50 8.78 20.25 9.52
N ARG A 51 9.85 20.96 9.91
CA ARG A 51 9.94 22.43 9.77
C ARG A 51 9.89 22.87 8.31
N LYS A 52 10.59 22.16 7.42
CA LYS A 52 10.57 22.42 5.96
C LYS A 52 9.17 22.24 5.39
N ILE A 53 8.50 21.13 5.73
CA ILE A 53 7.11 20.86 5.30
C ILE A 53 6.17 21.96 5.80
N ARG A 54 6.25 22.31 7.08
CA ARG A 54 5.40 23.37 7.68
C ARG A 54 5.63 24.71 6.99
N LYS A 55 6.89 25.11 6.78
CA LYS A 55 7.24 26.36 6.10
C LYS A 55 6.70 26.37 4.66
N HIS A 56 6.85 25.25 3.95
CA HIS A 56 6.32 25.11 2.59
C HIS A 56 4.80 25.27 2.57
N HIS A 57 4.08 24.64 3.51
CA HIS A 57 2.63 24.74 3.59
C HIS A 57 2.16 26.18 3.82
N VAL A 58 2.78 26.89 4.77
CA VAL A 58 2.48 28.30 5.05
C VAL A 58 2.76 29.17 3.84
N ASN A 59 3.92 29.00 3.19
CA ASN A 59 4.27 29.77 2.00
C ASN A 59 3.29 29.52 0.85
N ARG A 60 2.90 28.26 0.62
CA ARG A 60 1.88 27.90 -0.37
C ARG A 60 0.53 28.52 -0.06
N MET A 61 0.14 28.59 1.22
CA MET A 61 -1.12 29.23 1.62
C MET A 61 -1.07 30.74 1.39
N LEU A 62 0.03 31.39 1.77
CA LEU A 62 0.23 32.83 1.54
C LEU A 62 0.23 33.17 0.05
N ASP A 63 0.91 32.37 -0.77
CA ASP A 63 0.92 32.50 -2.22
C ASP A 63 -0.50 32.47 -2.78
N LYS A 64 -1.31 31.50 -2.36
CA LYS A 64 -2.73 31.41 -2.76
C LYS A 64 -3.59 32.59 -2.31
N LEU A 65 -3.30 33.19 -1.16
CA LEU A 65 -4.05 34.35 -0.65
C LEU A 65 -3.72 35.65 -1.38
N VAL A 66 -2.52 35.72 -1.97
CA VAL A 66 -2.01 36.92 -2.66
C VAL A 66 -2.13 36.77 -4.19
N THR A 67 -2.30 35.55 -4.70
CA THR A 67 -2.49 35.29 -6.13
C THR A 67 -3.87 35.78 -6.59
N GLU A 68 -3.89 36.48 -7.72
CA GLU A 68 -5.12 36.91 -8.38
C GLU A 68 -6.02 35.70 -8.69
N PRO A 69 -7.34 35.77 -8.41
CA PRO A 69 -8.27 34.65 -8.61
C PRO A 69 -8.21 34.06 -10.03
N ALA A 70 -8.08 34.91 -11.05
CA ALA A 70 -7.99 34.49 -12.45
C ALA A 70 -6.77 33.60 -12.75
N VAL A 71 -5.68 33.73 -11.99
CA VAL A 71 -4.47 32.89 -12.14
C VAL A 71 -4.66 31.55 -11.43
N LEU A 72 -5.32 31.54 -10.26
CA LEU A 72 -5.68 30.30 -9.56
C LEU A 72 -6.59 29.43 -10.41
N GLU A 73 -7.61 30.04 -11.03
CA GLU A 73 -8.57 29.36 -11.91
C GLU A 73 -7.92 28.70 -13.14
N GLN A 74 -6.80 29.23 -13.64
CA GLN A 74 -6.05 28.60 -14.75
C GLN A 74 -5.34 27.29 -14.32
N SER A 75 -5.04 27.15 -13.03
CA SER A 75 -4.33 26.00 -12.47
C SER A 75 -5.25 24.99 -11.78
N CYS A 76 -6.45 25.41 -11.39
CA CYS A 76 -7.47 24.57 -10.81
C CYS A 76 -8.17 23.77 -11.92
N LYS A 77 -8.17 22.45 -11.79
CA LYS A 77 -9.12 21.61 -12.51
C LYS A 77 -10.27 21.31 -11.56
N TYR A 78 -11.48 21.60 -11.99
CA TYR A 78 -12.66 21.15 -11.27
C TYR A 78 -12.85 19.67 -11.51
N GLU A 79 -13.53 18.98 -10.59
CA GLU A 79 -13.91 17.59 -10.77
C GLU A 79 -14.74 17.38 -12.04
N SER A 80 -15.48 18.41 -12.47
CA SER A 80 -16.20 18.45 -13.75
C SER A 80 -15.29 18.39 -14.98
N ASP A 81 -14.01 18.74 -14.84
CA ASP A 81 -13.04 18.80 -15.93
C ASP A 81 -12.28 17.46 -16.09
N ILE A 82 -12.51 16.51 -15.17
CA ILE A 82 -11.97 15.15 -15.26
C ILE A 82 -12.82 14.39 -16.30
N ALA A 83 -12.36 14.43 -17.55
CA ALA A 83 -13.08 14.04 -18.75
C ALA A 83 -13.48 12.55 -18.88
N THR A 84 -13.26 11.72 -17.85
CA THR A 84 -13.67 10.31 -17.88
C THR A 84 -14.94 10.10 -17.06
N PRO A 85 -16.11 9.91 -17.71
CA PRO A 85 -17.31 9.53 -16.99
C PRO A 85 -17.06 8.21 -16.22
N PRO A 86 -17.57 8.08 -15.00
CA PRO A 86 -17.40 6.84 -14.25
C PRO A 86 -18.05 5.68 -15.01
N PRO A 87 -17.51 4.46 -14.91
CA PRO A 87 -18.13 3.29 -15.52
C PRO A 87 -19.58 3.12 -15.05
N VAL A 88 -20.47 2.81 -15.99
CA VAL A 88 -21.91 2.65 -15.71
C VAL A 88 -22.13 1.52 -14.71
N ASN A 89 -23.00 1.75 -13.71
CA ASN A 89 -23.37 0.79 -12.68
C ASN A 89 -22.17 0.22 -11.89
N ARG A 90 -21.12 1.02 -11.70
CA ARG A 90 -20.00 0.65 -10.82
C ARG A 90 -19.83 1.67 -9.71
N VAL A 91 -19.39 1.16 -8.57
CA VAL A 91 -18.92 1.94 -7.42
C VAL A 91 -17.52 1.46 -7.08
N ALA A 92 -16.62 2.39 -6.80
CA ALA A 92 -15.30 2.10 -6.26
C ALA A 92 -15.27 2.50 -4.79
N LEU A 93 -14.81 1.58 -3.93
CA LEU A 93 -14.62 1.86 -2.50
C LEU A 93 -13.16 2.25 -2.27
N THR A 94 -12.97 3.39 -1.64
CA THR A 94 -11.66 3.86 -1.18
C THR A 94 -11.72 4.18 0.31
N PHE A 95 -10.64 3.89 1.02
CA PHE A 95 -10.49 4.18 2.45
C PHE A 95 -9.22 4.99 2.68
N ASP A 96 -9.36 6.13 3.33
CA ASP A 96 -8.25 7.04 3.65
C ASP A 96 -7.85 6.89 5.13
N ASP A 97 -6.64 7.37 5.46
CA ASP A 97 -6.15 7.58 6.84
C ASP A 97 -5.85 6.33 7.69
N GLY A 98 -5.75 5.12 7.09
CA GLY A 98 -5.34 3.88 7.77
C GLY A 98 -3.86 3.50 7.63
N PRO A 99 -3.43 2.29 8.05
CA PRO A 99 -4.21 1.25 8.71
C PRO A 99 -4.44 1.55 10.20
N ALA A 100 -5.67 1.35 10.66
CA ALA A 100 -6.08 1.58 12.04
C ALA A 100 -6.47 0.24 12.69
N PRO A 101 -5.67 -0.27 13.66
CA PRO A 101 -5.91 -1.56 14.30
C PRO A 101 -7.33 -1.69 14.86
N GLY A 102 -7.94 -2.85 14.64
CA GLY A 102 -9.32 -3.17 14.94
C GLY A 102 -10.32 -2.72 13.87
N ALA A 103 -10.18 -1.50 13.34
CA ALA A 103 -11.09 -0.98 12.32
C ALA A 103 -10.76 -1.52 10.92
N THR A 104 -9.48 -1.52 10.55
CA THR A 104 -9.03 -1.99 9.23
C THR A 104 -9.33 -3.47 9.04
N GLU A 105 -9.08 -4.31 10.04
CA GLU A 105 -9.36 -5.75 10.02
C GLU A 105 -10.84 -6.03 9.86
N PHE A 106 -11.70 -5.30 10.59
CA PHE A 106 -13.14 -5.42 10.44
C PHE A 106 -13.61 -5.08 9.02
N ILE A 107 -13.05 -4.03 8.42
CA ILE A 107 -13.34 -3.66 7.03
C ILE A 107 -12.85 -4.76 6.07
N LEU A 108 -11.63 -5.25 6.25
CA LEU A 108 -11.05 -6.31 5.42
C LEU A 108 -11.88 -7.61 5.49
N ASP A 109 -12.34 -7.99 6.68
CA ASP A 109 -13.21 -9.15 6.87
C ASP A 109 -14.55 -9.00 6.14
N LEU A 110 -15.15 -7.81 6.18
CA LEU A 110 -16.38 -7.53 5.43
C LEU A 110 -16.14 -7.57 3.92
N LEU A 111 -15.10 -6.89 3.42
CA LEU A 111 -14.75 -6.90 2.01
C LEU A 111 -14.51 -8.33 1.51
N LYS A 112 -13.79 -9.14 2.28
CA LYS A 112 -13.55 -10.56 2.00
C LYS A 112 -14.85 -11.36 2.01
N LYS A 113 -15.71 -11.19 3.02
CA LYS A 113 -17.01 -11.88 3.14
C LYS A 113 -17.89 -11.65 1.91
N TYR A 114 -17.90 -10.44 1.38
CA TYR A 114 -18.71 -10.09 0.21
C TYR A 114 -17.95 -10.22 -1.13
N ASN A 115 -16.68 -10.66 -1.09
CA ASN A 115 -15.81 -10.75 -2.27
C ASN A 115 -15.73 -9.42 -3.06
N ILE A 116 -15.55 -8.32 -2.32
CA ILE A 116 -15.45 -6.96 -2.85
C ILE A 116 -14.00 -6.49 -2.75
N SER A 117 -13.50 -5.88 -3.82
CA SER A 117 -12.21 -5.18 -3.82
C SER A 117 -12.37 -3.70 -3.46
N ALA A 118 -11.38 -3.16 -2.77
CA ALA A 118 -11.29 -1.74 -2.40
C ALA A 118 -9.83 -1.27 -2.46
N THR A 119 -9.64 0.05 -2.49
CA THR A 119 -8.31 0.69 -2.44
C THR A 119 -8.11 1.39 -1.09
N PHE A 120 -6.93 1.25 -0.50
CA PHE A 120 -6.58 1.90 0.76
C PHE A 120 -5.47 2.94 0.50
N PHE A 121 -5.71 4.19 0.90
CA PHE A 121 -4.71 5.26 0.89
C PHE A 121 -4.17 5.43 2.32
N MET A 122 -3.04 4.77 2.58
CA MET A 122 -2.48 4.63 3.93
C MET A 122 -1.59 5.82 4.30
N VAL A 123 -1.59 6.16 5.59
CA VAL A 123 -0.62 7.07 6.19
C VAL A 123 0.66 6.30 6.46
N GLY A 124 1.78 6.74 5.87
CA GLY A 124 3.06 6.02 5.94
C GLY A 124 3.45 5.61 7.36
N LYS A 125 3.35 6.54 8.32
CA LYS A 125 3.63 6.24 9.74
C LYS A 125 2.77 5.10 10.29
N GLN A 126 1.47 5.09 10.00
CA GLN A 126 0.56 4.04 10.49
C GLN A 126 0.86 2.69 9.82
N ALA A 127 1.25 2.70 8.55
CA ALA A 127 1.64 1.50 7.82
C ALA A 127 2.95 0.90 8.38
N GLU A 128 3.93 1.74 8.70
CA GLU A 128 5.18 1.32 9.36
C GLU A 128 4.93 0.73 10.74
N GLU A 129 4.00 1.30 11.52
CA GLU A 129 3.63 0.81 12.84
C GLU A 129 2.82 -0.50 12.80
N ASN A 130 2.15 -0.80 11.67
CA ASN A 130 1.29 -1.97 11.50
C ASN A 130 1.58 -2.71 10.17
N PRO A 131 2.77 -3.29 9.99
CA PRO A 131 3.20 -3.85 8.70
C PRO A 131 2.46 -5.13 8.29
N ASP A 132 1.80 -5.79 9.23
CA ASP A 132 1.01 -7.02 8.98
C ASP A 132 -0.44 -6.71 8.55
N LEU A 133 -0.82 -5.42 8.51
CA LEU A 133 -2.13 -4.92 8.04
C LEU A 133 -2.01 -4.26 6.66
#